data_AF-A0A661EDF5-F1
#
_entry.id   AF-A0A661EDF5-F1
#
_cell.length_a   1.000
_cell.length_b   1.000
_cell.length_c   1.000
_cell.angle_alpha   90.00
_cell.angle_beta   90.00
_cell.angle_gamma   90.00
#
_symmetry.space_group_name_H-M   'P 1'
#
loop_
_entity.id
_entity.type
_entity.pdbx_description
1 polymer ?
#
loop_
_entity_poly.entity_id
_entity_poly.type
_entity_poly.pdbx_seq_one_letter_code
_entity_poly.pdbx_strand_id
1 'polypeptide(L)'
;MYPFILTFQSIIKAKLISLLLLSVIVAVVLILSVVFFATYISADLVSLDDSWLDQAFTWFAGLIFGVVGWFMLPAFVPLIAGMFQEKVIYKVHKHYYPNYLNQDDIKFWPDFIHDLKFTLKSLLLNLIILPLYLIGIGFVVSIILNSYLLGREFFESAAGYHMQKNKAQLFGNQNKAAVYGGGLVITGMTLTPVLNLFVPIIATVWMVHVYHSLKKP
;
A
#
# COMPACT_ATOMS: atom_id res chain seq x y z
N MET A 1 2.53 21.91 -11.99
CA MET A 1 3.80 21.17 -11.85
C MET A 1 3.48 19.71 -11.59
N TYR A 2 4.10 18.78 -12.32
CA TYR A 2 3.82 17.35 -12.17
C TYR A 2 4.09 16.87 -10.73
N PRO A 3 3.17 16.11 -10.11
CA PRO A 3 3.24 15.74 -8.70
C PRO A 3 4.47 14.88 -8.33
N PHE A 4 5.17 14.29 -9.31
CA PHE A 4 6.36 13.46 -9.08
C PHE A 4 7.55 14.25 -8.53
N ILE A 5 7.86 15.42 -9.11
CA ILE A 5 9.00 16.25 -8.69
C ILE A 5 8.74 16.81 -7.29
N LEU A 6 7.50 17.20 -7.01
CA LEU A 6 7.07 17.67 -5.70
C LEU A 6 7.17 16.56 -4.66
N THR A 7 6.79 15.33 -5.00
CA THR A 7 6.89 14.18 -4.07
C THR A 7 8.33 13.92 -3.65
N PHE A 8 9.28 13.93 -4.59
CA PHE A 8 10.70 13.73 -4.29
C PHE A 8 11.29 14.88 -3.47
N GLN A 9 10.95 16.12 -3.81
CA GLN A 9 11.36 17.30 -3.05
C GLN A 9 10.74 17.33 -1.64
N SER A 10 9.51 16.84 -1.48
CA SER A 10 8.83 16.73 -0.20
C SER A 10 9.53 15.77 0.75
N ILE A 11 10.02 14.64 0.24
CA ILE A 11 10.75 13.65 1.05
C ILE A 11 12.02 14.26 1.66
N ILE A 12 12.77 15.00 0.85
CA ILE A 12 14.03 15.63 1.29
C ILE A 12 13.74 16.82 2.21
N LYS A 13 12.88 17.77 1.78
CA LYS A 13 12.66 19.03 2.51
C LYS A 13 11.86 18.85 3.82
N ALA A 14 10.89 17.94 3.85
CA ALA A 14 10.11 17.68 5.06
C ALA A 14 10.80 16.71 6.06
N LYS A 15 12.09 16.38 5.84
CA LYS A 15 12.88 15.45 6.67
C LYS A 15 12.13 14.12 6.89
N LEU A 16 11.63 13.55 5.80
CA LEU A 16 10.91 12.26 5.81
C LEU A 16 11.85 11.06 5.71
N ILE A 17 13.14 11.27 5.40
CA ILE A 17 14.13 10.19 5.21
C ILE A 17 14.15 9.20 6.39
N SER A 18 14.09 9.67 7.64
CA SER A 18 14.05 8.80 8.81
C SER A 18 12.76 7.95 8.88
N LEU A 19 11.60 8.53 8.50
CA LEU A 19 10.34 7.77 8.44
C LEU A 19 10.32 6.79 7.28
N LEU A 20 10.96 7.15 6.16
CA LEU A 20 11.13 6.30 5.00
C LEU A 20 12.02 5.10 5.35
N LEU A 21 13.18 5.30 5.96
CA LEU A 21 14.01 4.18 6.45
C LEU A 21 13.28 3.31 7.47
N LEU A 22 12.53 3.93 8.40
CA LEU A 22 11.73 3.19 9.37
C LEU A 22 10.63 2.36 8.70
N SER A 23 9.98 2.88 7.65
CA SER A 23 8.98 2.14 6.88
C SER A 23 9.57 0.94 6.15
N VAL A 24 10.80 1.06 5.64
CA VAL A 24 11.52 -0.06 5.01
C VAL A 24 11.84 -1.13 6.04
N ILE A 25 12.33 -0.75 7.23
CA ILE A 25 12.62 -1.69 8.31
C ILE A 25 11.34 -2.44 8.72
N VAL A 26 10.23 -1.73 8.92
CA VAL A 26 8.94 -2.35 9.26
C VAL A 26 8.46 -3.29 8.15
N ALA A 27 8.58 -2.89 6.88
CA ALA A 27 8.22 -3.75 5.75
C ALA A 27 9.05 -5.04 5.73
N VAL A 28 10.37 -4.94 5.90
CA VAL A 28 11.27 -6.10 5.93
C VAL A 28 10.97 -7.01 7.11
N VAL A 29 10.79 -6.46 8.31
CA VAL A 29 10.43 -7.24 9.50
C VAL A 29 9.11 -7.97 9.30
N LEU A 30 8.09 -7.28 8.76
CA LEU A 30 6.78 -7.88 8.51
C LEU A 30 6.86 -9.04 7.50
N ILE A 31 7.60 -8.86 6.41
CA ILE A 31 7.82 -9.92 5.42
C ILE A 31 8.56 -11.11 6.05
N LEU A 32 9.64 -10.86 6.80
CA LEU A 32 10.39 -11.92 7.47
C LEU A 32 9.53 -12.66 8.52
N SER A 33 8.69 -11.95 9.27
CA SER A 33 7.76 -12.56 10.21
C SER A 33 6.72 -13.44 9.52
N VAL A 34 6.16 -13.00 8.39
CA VAL A 34 5.21 -13.80 7.61
C VAL A 34 5.88 -15.05 7.05
N VAL A 35 7.08 -14.92 6.47
CA VAL A 35 7.85 -16.05 5.94
C VAL A 35 8.21 -17.03 7.06
N PHE A 36 8.72 -16.53 8.18
CA PHE A 36 9.08 -17.36 9.34
C PHE A 36 7.86 -18.14 9.86
N PHE A 37 6.72 -17.48 10.02
CA PHE A 37 5.49 -18.11 10.51
C PHE A 37 4.94 -19.14 9.51
N ALA A 38 4.99 -18.82 8.21
CA ALA A 38 4.60 -19.76 7.16
C ALA A 38 5.49 -21.01 7.17
N THR A 39 6.81 -20.84 7.26
CA THR A 39 7.77 -21.95 7.33
C THR A 39 7.55 -22.79 8.59
N TYR A 40 7.34 -22.14 9.74
CA TYR A 40 7.09 -22.81 11.02
C TYR A 40 5.82 -23.66 10.97
N ILE A 41 4.71 -23.14 10.43
CA ILE A 41 3.47 -23.91 10.24
C ILE A 41 3.67 -25.07 9.26
N SER A 42 4.40 -24.85 8.17
CA SER A 42 4.61 -25.89 7.15
C SER A 42 5.49 -27.04 7.64
N ALA A 43 6.40 -26.79 8.59
CA ALA A 43 7.30 -27.80 9.13
C ALA A 43 6.56 -28.94 9.87
N ASP A 44 5.36 -28.66 10.42
CA ASP A 44 4.52 -29.66 11.10
C ASP A 44 3.54 -30.39 10.15
N LEU A 45 3.36 -29.91 8.91
CA LEU A 45 2.32 -30.41 8.00
C LEU A 45 2.83 -31.39 6.92
N VAL A 46 4.13 -31.46 6.68
CA VAL A 46 4.71 -32.24 5.57
C VAL A 46 5.84 -33.13 6.09
N SER A 47 5.47 -34.32 6.59
CA SER A 47 6.39 -35.45 6.72
C SER A 47 6.09 -36.44 5.58
N LEU A 48 6.77 -36.28 4.43
CA LEU A 48 6.69 -37.23 3.33
C LEU A 48 7.96 -38.08 3.31
N ASP A 49 7.81 -39.40 3.48
CA ASP A 49 8.91 -40.37 3.60
C ASP A 49 9.74 -40.55 2.30
N ASP A 50 9.27 -40.06 1.15
CA ASP A 50 9.92 -40.24 -0.16
C ASP A 50 10.73 -39.00 -0.60
N SER A 51 12.06 -39.11 -0.46
CA SER A 51 13.05 -38.04 -0.63
C SER A 51 13.00 -37.25 -1.96
N TRP A 52 12.60 -37.86 -3.10
CA TRP A 52 12.59 -37.15 -4.39
C TRP A 52 11.24 -36.49 -4.71
N LEU A 53 10.13 -37.11 -4.28
CA LEU A 53 8.78 -36.54 -4.40
C LEU A 53 8.63 -35.36 -3.46
N ASP A 54 9.15 -35.48 -2.24
CA ASP A 54 9.19 -34.41 -1.26
C ASP A 54 9.99 -33.20 -1.77
N GLN A 55 11.13 -33.45 -2.42
CA GLN A 55 11.93 -32.38 -3.01
C GLN A 55 11.24 -31.70 -4.19
N ALA A 56 10.63 -32.46 -5.10
CA ALA A 56 9.86 -31.89 -6.22
C ALA A 56 8.65 -31.07 -5.73
N PHE A 57 7.94 -31.58 -4.73
CA PHE A 57 6.79 -30.89 -4.13
C PHE A 57 7.22 -29.61 -3.40
N THR A 58 8.35 -29.65 -2.68
CA THR A 58 8.94 -28.48 -2.00
C THR A 58 9.33 -27.38 -3.00
N TRP A 59 9.98 -27.74 -4.11
CA TRP A 59 10.32 -26.77 -5.17
C TRP A 59 9.06 -26.17 -5.81
N PHE A 60 8.06 -26.99 -6.10
CA PHE A 60 6.81 -26.55 -6.73
C PHE A 60 6.00 -25.66 -5.78
N ALA A 61 5.88 -26.05 -4.52
CA ALA A 61 5.26 -25.25 -3.46
C ALA A 61 6.01 -23.92 -3.29
N GLY A 62 7.34 -23.94 -3.20
CA GLY A 62 8.15 -22.73 -3.08
C GLY A 62 7.96 -21.76 -4.24
N LEU A 63 7.85 -22.26 -5.47
CA LEU A 63 7.58 -21.44 -6.65
C LEU A 63 6.17 -20.84 -6.60
N ILE A 64 5.15 -21.63 -6.25
CA ILE A 64 3.77 -21.15 -6.10
C ILE A 64 3.69 -20.09 -4.99
N PHE A 65 4.23 -20.36 -3.81
CA PHE A 65 4.24 -19.42 -2.69
C PHE A 65 5.04 -18.15 -3.00
N GLY A 66 6.14 -18.27 -3.74
CA GLY A 66 6.91 -17.11 -4.19
C GLY A 66 6.11 -16.22 -5.13
N VAL A 67 5.42 -16.81 -6.11
CA VAL A 67 4.56 -16.09 -7.05
C VAL A 67 3.36 -15.47 -6.34
N VAL A 68 2.66 -16.24 -5.50
CA VAL A 68 1.51 -15.75 -4.71
C VAL A 68 1.95 -14.62 -3.77
N GLY A 69 3.07 -14.79 -3.07
CA GLY A 69 3.64 -13.78 -2.17
C GLY A 69 4.01 -12.50 -2.93
N TRP A 70 4.56 -12.62 -4.14
CA TRP A 70 4.85 -11.48 -5.00
C TRP A 70 3.59 -10.70 -5.37
N PHE A 71 2.49 -11.40 -5.68
CA PHE A 71 1.22 -10.76 -6.03
C PHE A 71 0.46 -10.23 -4.80
N MET A 72 0.71 -10.76 -3.61
CA MET A 72 0.11 -10.28 -2.37
C MET A 72 0.85 -9.09 -1.76
N LEU A 73 2.10 -8.80 -2.17
CA LEU A 73 2.89 -7.67 -1.68
C LEU A 73 2.15 -6.32 -1.68
N PRO A 74 1.45 -5.92 -2.77
CA PRO A 74 0.69 -4.66 -2.80
C PRO A 74 -0.41 -4.57 -1.72
N ALA A 75 -0.94 -5.70 -1.24
CA ALA A 75 -1.97 -5.71 -0.21
C ALA A 75 -1.42 -5.26 1.15
N PHE A 76 -0.13 -5.46 1.43
CA PHE A 76 0.51 -5.04 2.68
C PHE A 76 0.92 -3.57 2.70
N VAL A 77 1.01 -2.93 1.52
CA VAL A 77 1.46 -1.54 1.39
C VAL A 77 0.58 -0.57 2.19
N PRO A 78 -0.77 -0.61 2.10
CA PRO A 78 -1.64 0.23 2.92
C PRO A 78 -1.51 -0.03 4.42
N LEU A 79 -1.35 -1.30 4.83
CA LEU A 79 -1.17 -1.67 6.24
C LEU A 79 0.07 -1.00 6.84
N ILE A 80 1.19 -1.05 6.13
CA ILE A 80 2.44 -0.41 6.54
C ILE A 80 2.28 1.11 6.47
N ALA A 81 1.68 1.63 5.39
CA ALA A 81 1.48 3.06 5.21
C ALA A 81 0.67 3.69 6.34
N GLY A 82 -0.43 3.05 6.75
CA GLY A 82 -1.31 3.51 7.84
C GLY A 82 -0.55 3.84 9.12
N MET A 83 0.49 3.07 9.47
CA MET A 83 1.34 3.32 10.64
C MET A 83 2.13 4.63 10.59
N PHE A 84 2.44 5.12 9.38
CA PHE A 84 3.27 6.32 9.16
C PHE A 84 2.47 7.49 8.59
N GLN A 85 1.28 7.22 8.09
CA GLN A 85 0.50 8.11 7.24
C GLN A 85 0.26 9.46 7.88
N GLU A 86 -0.25 9.49 9.10
CA GLU A 86 -0.54 10.73 9.84
C GLU A 86 0.72 11.57 10.06
N LYS A 87 1.84 10.94 10.45
CA LYS A 87 3.13 11.63 10.66
C LYS A 87 3.66 12.23 9.36
N VAL A 88 3.51 11.50 8.25
CA VAL A 88 3.92 11.95 6.92
C VAL A 88 3.05 13.13 6.49
N ILE A 89 1.72 13.00 6.56
CA ILE A 89 0.76 14.07 6.19
C ILE A 89 1.06 15.34 7.00
N TYR A 90 1.21 15.22 8.32
CA TYR A 90 1.54 16.35 9.19
C TYR A 90 2.84 17.05 8.77
N LYS A 91 3.93 16.29 8.55
CA LYS A 91 5.22 16.86 8.14
C LYS A 91 5.15 17.52 6.77
N VAL A 92 4.43 16.93 5.82
CA VAL A 92 4.23 17.53 4.49
C VAL A 92 3.44 18.83 4.60
N HIS A 93 2.34 18.87 5.37
CA HIS A 93 1.55 20.08 5.55
C HIS A 93 2.34 21.19 6.23
N LYS A 94 3.08 20.87 7.30
CA LYS A 94 3.92 21.85 8.00
C LYS A 94 4.90 22.56 7.07
N HIS A 95 5.36 21.90 6.00
CA HIS A 95 6.34 22.48 5.09
C HIS A 95 5.73 23.07 3.80
N TYR A 96 4.72 22.42 3.22
CA TYR A 96 4.17 22.80 1.91
C TYR A 96 2.77 23.43 1.98
N TYR A 97 2.01 23.18 3.05
CA TYR A 97 0.62 23.63 3.20
C TYR A 97 0.34 24.17 4.62
N PRO A 98 1.14 25.12 5.14
CA PRO A 98 1.05 25.56 6.54
C PRO A 98 -0.31 26.16 6.90
N ASN A 99 -1.00 26.78 5.93
CA ASN A 99 -2.30 27.41 6.10
C ASN A 99 -3.46 26.41 6.32
N TYR A 100 -3.21 25.10 6.17
CA TYR A 100 -4.22 24.04 6.32
C TYR A 100 -4.02 23.20 7.60
N LEU A 101 -3.09 23.59 8.49
CA LEU A 101 -2.91 22.96 9.80
C LEU A 101 -3.94 23.49 10.81
N ASN A 102 -5.09 22.81 10.92
CA ASN A 102 -5.97 22.98 12.08
C ASN A 102 -5.43 22.11 13.23
N GLN A 103 -5.18 22.73 14.40
CA GLN A 103 -4.49 22.10 15.53
C GLN A 103 -5.39 21.14 16.34
N ASP A 104 -6.70 21.16 16.13
CA ASP A 104 -7.67 20.61 17.09
C ASP A 104 -8.10 19.15 16.87
N ASP A 105 -7.76 18.51 15.74
CA ASP A 105 -8.32 17.19 15.34
C ASP A 105 -7.27 16.11 15.05
N ILE A 106 -6.06 16.22 15.61
CA ILE A 106 -5.03 15.18 15.44
C ILE A 106 -5.34 13.99 16.37
N LYS A 107 -6.28 13.14 15.97
CA LYS A 107 -6.41 11.81 16.55
C LYS A 107 -5.28 10.96 16.00
N PHE A 108 -4.21 10.84 16.79
CA PHE A 108 -2.94 10.16 16.51
C PHE A 108 -3.04 8.63 16.32
N TRP A 109 -4.23 8.12 16.01
CA TRP A 109 -4.49 6.69 15.99
C TRP A 109 -4.94 6.29 14.59
N PRO A 110 -4.06 5.60 13.84
CA PRO A 110 -4.45 4.88 12.65
C PRO A 110 -5.68 4.04 12.99
N ASP A 111 -6.69 4.10 12.14
CA ASP A 111 -7.83 3.19 12.25
C ASP A 111 -7.35 1.82 11.77
N PHE A 112 -6.52 1.15 12.57
CA PHE A 112 -5.86 -0.11 12.26
C PHE A 112 -6.89 -1.17 11.83
N ILE A 113 -8.11 -1.09 12.38
CA ILE A 113 -9.24 -1.93 11.99
C ILE A 113 -9.66 -1.66 10.55
N HIS A 114 -9.69 -0.41 10.11
CA HIS A 114 -9.95 -0.03 8.72
C HIS A 114 -8.87 -0.58 7.79
N ASP A 115 -7.61 -0.32 8.10
CA ASP A 115 -6.47 -0.73 7.28
C ASP A 115 -6.39 -2.27 7.18
N LEU A 116 -6.68 -2.97 8.29
CA LEU A 116 -6.74 -4.43 8.31
C LEU A 116 -7.92 -4.97 7.49
N LYS A 117 -9.11 -4.38 7.60
CA LYS A 117 -10.27 -4.76 6.77
C LYS A 117 -10.00 -4.53 5.29
N PHE A 118 -9.37 -3.42 4.94
CA PHE A 118 -8.97 -3.12 3.57
C PHE A 118 -7.96 -4.16 3.07
N THR A 119 -6.94 -4.46 3.88
CA THR A 119 -5.92 -5.45 3.57
C THR A 119 -6.54 -6.83 3.35
N LEU A 120 -7.41 -7.29 4.26
CA LEU A 120 -8.15 -8.56 4.10
C LEU A 120 -9.00 -8.58 2.83
N LYS A 121 -9.71 -7.48 2.54
CA LYS A 121 -10.50 -7.36 1.31
C LYS A 121 -9.61 -7.42 0.06
N SER A 122 -8.46 -6.75 0.09
CA SER A 122 -7.47 -6.77 -1.00
C SER A 122 -6.91 -8.19 -1.21
N LEU A 123 -6.58 -8.90 -0.12
CA LEU A 123 -6.11 -10.29 -0.17
C LEU A 123 -7.17 -11.20 -0.80
N LEU A 124 -8.43 -11.10 -0.37
CA LEU A 124 -9.54 -11.88 -0.93
C LEU A 124 -9.75 -11.60 -2.43
N LEU A 125 -9.71 -10.33 -2.85
CA LEU A 125 -9.88 -9.96 -4.24
C LEU A 125 -8.72 -10.44 -5.11
N ASN A 126 -7.48 -10.35 -4.61
CA ASN A 126 -6.32 -10.90 -5.32
C ASN A 126 -6.40 -12.42 -5.46
N LEU A 127 -6.92 -13.13 -4.46
CA LEU A 127 -7.17 -14.57 -4.53
C LEU A 127 -8.21 -14.93 -5.61
N ILE A 128 -9.27 -14.12 -5.75
CA ILE A 128 -10.29 -14.28 -6.81
C ILE A 128 -9.70 -14.02 -8.21
N ILE A 129 -8.71 -13.14 -8.33
CA ILE A 129 -8.05 -12.87 -9.62
C ILE A 129 -7.09 -13.99 -10.00
N LEU A 130 -6.62 -14.80 -9.06
CA LEU A 130 -5.60 -15.83 -9.29
C LEU A 130 -5.91 -16.76 -10.48
N PRO A 131 -7.15 -17.27 -10.68
CA PRO A 131 -7.50 -18.05 -11.87
C PRO A 131 -7.44 -17.28 -13.19
N LEU A 132 -7.69 -15.96 -13.19
CA LEU A 132 -7.64 -15.12 -14.39
C LEU A 132 -6.21 -14.97 -14.93
N TYR A 133 -5.18 -15.20 -14.10
CA TYR A 133 -3.79 -15.23 -14.57
C TYR A 133 -3.51 -16.41 -15.51
N LEU A 134 -4.18 -17.55 -15.31
CA LEU A 134 -4.04 -18.72 -16.20
C LEU A 134 -4.53 -18.44 -17.62
N ILE A 135 -5.41 -17.46 -17.79
CA ILE A 135 -6.01 -17.04 -19.06
C ILE A 135 -5.23 -15.85 -19.67
N GLY A 136 -4.15 -15.39 -19.02
CA GLY A 136 -3.27 -14.30 -19.49
C GLY A 136 -3.80 -12.88 -19.26
N ILE A 137 -5.05 -12.72 -18.83
CA ILE A 137 -5.66 -11.41 -18.52
C ILE A 137 -5.47 -10.97 -17.06
N GLY A 138 -5.07 -11.88 -16.16
CA GLY A 138 -4.94 -11.61 -14.72
C GLY A 138 -4.01 -10.45 -14.38
N PHE A 139 -2.93 -10.24 -15.14
CA PHE A 139 -2.00 -9.13 -14.90
C PHE A 139 -2.67 -7.76 -15.11
N VAL A 140 -3.42 -7.60 -16.21
CA VAL A 140 -4.15 -6.35 -16.50
C VAL A 140 -5.25 -6.13 -15.46
N VAL A 141 -6.00 -7.17 -15.12
CA VAL A 141 -7.06 -7.09 -14.10
C VAL A 141 -6.47 -6.72 -12.74
N SER A 142 -5.31 -7.27 -12.38
CA SER A 142 -4.60 -6.95 -11.15
C SER A 142 -4.13 -5.50 -11.09
N ILE A 143 -3.58 -4.97 -12.19
CA ILE A 143 -3.22 -3.54 -12.25
C ILE A 143 -4.45 -2.67 -12.03
N ILE A 144 -5.56 -2.97 -12.71
CA ILE A 144 -6.81 -2.19 -12.58
C ILE A 144 -7.34 -2.27 -11.15
N LEU A 145 -7.40 -3.48 -10.57
CA LEU A 145 -7.85 -3.69 -9.20
C LEU A 145 -6.98 -2.91 -8.21
N ASN A 146 -5.66 -3.09 -8.27
CA ASN A 146 -4.74 -2.45 -7.34
C ASN A 146 -4.76 -0.93 -7.51
N SER A 147 -4.93 -0.42 -8.74
CA SER A 147 -5.09 1.02 -8.99
C SER A 147 -6.34 1.58 -8.33
N TYR A 148 -7.46 0.86 -8.40
CA TYR A 148 -8.69 1.24 -7.72
C TYR A 148 -8.53 1.17 -6.19
N LEU A 149 -8.00 0.07 -5.69
CA LEU A 149 -7.84 -0.21 -4.26
C LEU A 149 -6.89 0.81 -3.62
N LEU A 150 -5.63 0.88 -4.08
CA LEU A 150 -4.60 1.77 -3.53
C LEU A 150 -4.99 3.23 -3.75
N GLY A 151 -5.55 3.55 -4.92
CA GLY A 151 -6.01 4.91 -5.22
C GLY A 151 -7.00 5.40 -4.17
N ARG A 152 -8.03 4.59 -3.92
CA ARG A 152 -9.10 4.90 -2.97
C ARG A 152 -8.58 4.99 -1.53
N GLU A 153 -7.80 4.00 -1.08
CA GLU A 153 -7.34 3.93 0.32
C GLU A 153 -6.43 5.10 0.69
N PHE A 154 -5.40 5.36 -0.12
CA PHE A 154 -4.46 6.45 0.15
C PHE A 154 -5.11 7.83 -0.03
N PHE A 155 -6.08 7.98 -0.94
CA PHE A 155 -6.81 9.23 -1.12
C PHE A 155 -7.77 9.51 0.05
N GLU A 156 -8.60 8.54 0.42
CA GLU A 156 -9.54 8.68 1.55
C GLU A 156 -8.80 8.96 2.85
N SER A 157 -7.64 8.36 3.00
CA SER A 157 -6.70 8.63 4.08
C SER A 157 -6.14 10.07 4.08
N ALA A 158 -5.63 10.54 2.94
CA ALA A 158 -5.09 11.90 2.82
C ALA A 158 -6.17 12.99 2.97
N ALA A 159 -7.34 12.77 2.37
CA ALA A 159 -8.49 13.65 2.50
C ALA A 159 -9.10 13.56 3.91
N GLY A 160 -9.15 12.36 4.49
CA GLY A 160 -9.65 12.07 5.84
C GLY A 160 -8.91 12.82 6.95
N TYR A 161 -7.67 13.23 6.71
CA TYR A 161 -6.93 14.12 7.61
C TYR A 161 -7.55 15.53 7.72
N HIS A 162 -8.26 15.99 6.69
CA HIS A 162 -8.83 17.35 6.63
C HIS A 162 -10.34 17.40 6.81
N MET A 163 -11.01 16.27 6.57
CA MET A 163 -12.46 16.16 6.64
C MET A 163 -12.84 14.79 7.19
N GLN A 164 -14.01 14.70 7.81
CA GLN A 164 -14.52 13.44 8.33
C GLN A 164 -14.51 12.34 7.24
N LYS A 165 -14.18 11.09 7.60
CA LYS A 165 -14.03 9.96 6.67
C LYS A 165 -15.16 9.81 5.65
N ASN A 166 -16.42 10.01 6.07
CA ASN A 166 -17.58 9.94 5.17
C ASN A 166 -17.54 11.02 4.08
N LYS A 167 -17.09 12.24 4.40
CA LYS A 167 -16.92 13.33 3.42
C LYS A 167 -15.74 13.05 2.49
N ALA A 168 -14.65 12.47 3.02
CA ALA A 168 -13.50 12.06 2.22
C ALA A 168 -13.89 11.03 1.15
N GLN A 169 -14.72 10.04 1.52
CA GLN A 169 -15.29 9.05 0.61
C GLN A 169 -16.13 9.68 -0.51
N LEU A 170 -17.04 10.58 -0.15
CA LEU A 170 -17.86 11.29 -1.13
C LEU A 170 -17.02 12.14 -2.08
N PHE A 171 -16.02 12.84 -1.56
CA PHE A 171 -15.12 13.67 -2.35
C PHE A 171 -14.26 12.83 -3.31
N GLY A 172 -13.77 11.67 -2.87
CA GLY A 172 -13.07 10.71 -3.72
C GLY A 172 -13.97 10.16 -4.83
N ASN A 173 -15.23 9.86 -4.51
CA ASN A 173 -16.22 9.41 -5.48
C ASN A 173 -16.59 10.47 -6.53
N GLN A 174 -16.47 11.76 -6.20
CA GLN A 174 -16.65 12.86 -7.16
C GLN A 174 -15.43 13.04 -8.06
N ASN A 175 -14.23 12.66 -7.60
CA ASN A 175 -12.96 12.88 -8.30
C ASN A 175 -12.27 11.58 -8.75
N LYS A 176 -13.06 10.57 -9.16
CA LYS A 176 -12.58 9.21 -9.49
C LYS A 176 -11.39 9.17 -10.45
N ALA A 177 -11.38 10.03 -11.48
CA ALA A 177 -10.29 10.06 -12.45
C ALA A 177 -8.94 10.40 -11.80
N ALA A 178 -8.91 11.36 -10.88
CA ALA A 178 -7.70 11.73 -10.15
C ALA A 178 -7.32 10.67 -9.11
N VAL A 179 -8.31 10.09 -8.41
CA VAL A 179 -8.08 9.04 -7.42
C VAL A 179 -7.50 7.78 -8.08
N TYR A 180 -8.12 7.29 -9.16
CA TYR A 180 -7.65 6.10 -9.86
C TYR A 180 -6.38 6.36 -10.67
N GLY A 181 -6.22 7.55 -11.25
CA GLY A 181 -4.96 7.95 -11.88
C GLY A 181 -3.80 7.98 -10.89
N GLY A 182 -4.03 8.50 -9.68
CA GLY A 182 -3.04 8.44 -8.60
C GLY A 182 -2.77 7.01 -8.13
N GLY A 183 -3.82 6.19 -8.01
CA GLY A 183 -3.68 4.77 -7.69
C GLY A 183 -2.91 3.97 -8.74
N LEU A 184 -3.05 4.30 -10.02
CA LEU A 184 -2.30 3.68 -11.12
C LEU A 184 -0.82 4.01 -11.04
N VAL A 185 -0.47 5.24 -10.70
CA VAL A 185 0.92 5.63 -10.42
C VAL A 185 1.49 4.83 -9.25
N ILE A 186 0.75 4.74 -8.14
CA ILE A 186 1.18 3.97 -6.95
C ILE A 186 1.35 2.49 -7.32
N THR A 187 0.40 1.92 -8.06
CA THR A 187 0.46 0.52 -8.51
C THR A 187 1.70 0.29 -9.37
N GLY A 188 1.99 1.17 -10.32
CA GLY A 188 3.22 1.11 -11.12
C GLY A 188 4.50 1.13 -10.26
N MET A 189 4.52 1.91 -9.18
CA MET A 189 5.65 1.92 -8.24
C MET A 189 5.75 0.60 -7.45
N THR A 190 4.63 0.03 -7.01
CA THR A 190 4.63 -1.26 -6.29
C THR A 190 5.12 -2.43 -7.13
N LEU A 191 4.91 -2.38 -8.45
CA LEU A 191 5.44 -3.39 -9.38
C LEU A 191 6.97 -3.33 -9.51
N THR A 192 7.59 -2.20 -9.17
CA THR A 192 9.05 -2.05 -9.20
C THR A 192 9.63 -2.46 -7.85
N PRO A 193 10.46 -3.52 -7.75
CA PRO A 193 10.82 -4.11 -6.47
C PRO A 193 11.53 -3.15 -5.50
N VAL A 194 12.51 -2.41 -6.02
CA VAL A 194 13.29 -1.44 -5.24
C VAL A 194 12.42 -0.26 -4.81
N LEU A 195 11.51 0.20 -5.67
CA LEU A 195 10.63 1.33 -5.35
C LEU A 195 9.54 0.91 -4.34
N ASN A 196 9.07 -0.33 -4.39
CA ASN A 196 8.00 -0.85 -3.53
C ASN A 196 8.29 -0.62 -2.05
N LEU A 197 9.56 -0.78 -1.63
CA LEU A 197 10.00 -0.53 -0.25
C LEU A 197 9.73 0.90 0.23
N PHE A 198 9.72 1.87 -0.69
CA PHE A 198 9.50 3.28 -0.40
C PHE A 198 8.05 3.73 -0.66
N VAL A 199 7.23 2.87 -1.30
CA VAL A 199 5.85 3.21 -1.67
C VAL A 199 5.00 3.66 -0.49
N PRO A 200 5.04 3.05 0.71
CA PRO A 200 4.15 3.47 1.81
C PRO A 200 4.21 4.98 2.11
N ILE A 201 5.41 5.55 2.08
CA ILE A 201 5.62 6.99 2.30
C ILE A 201 5.34 7.78 1.02
N ILE A 202 5.87 7.33 -0.13
CA ILE A 202 5.72 8.02 -1.41
C ILE A 202 4.25 8.16 -1.80
N ALA A 203 3.47 7.09 -1.67
CA ALA A 203 2.04 7.04 -1.97
C ALA A 203 1.23 8.01 -1.10
N THR A 204 1.57 8.10 0.20
CA THR A 204 0.94 9.07 1.11
C THR A 204 1.21 10.50 0.65
N VAL A 205 2.47 10.85 0.41
CA VAL A 205 2.87 12.19 -0.06
C VAL A 205 2.21 12.52 -1.40
N TRP A 206 2.20 11.55 -2.31
CA TRP A 206 1.57 11.68 -3.63
C TRP A 206 0.08 12.02 -3.50
N MET A 207 -0.67 11.27 -2.68
CA MET A 207 -2.11 11.52 -2.52
C MET A 207 -2.42 12.81 -1.76
N VAL A 208 -1.54 13.28 -0.88
CA VAL A 208 -1.66 14.62 -0.28
C VAL A 208 -1.59 15.71 -1.34
N HIS A 209 -0.68 15.59 -2.31
CA HIS A 209 -0.56 16.54 -3.41
C HIS A 209 -1.72 16.42 -4.40
N VAL A 210 -2.19 15.20 -4.70
CA VAL A 210 -3.40 14.98 -5.51
C VAL A 210 -4.61 15.61 -4.83
N TYR A 211 -4.79 15.43 -3.52
CA TYR A 211 -5.86 16.06 -2.77
C TYR A 211 -5.83 17.60 -2.88
N HIS A 212 -4.63 18.20 -2.77
CA HIS A 212 -4.47 19.65 -2.88
C HIS A 212 -4.56 20.19 -4.31
N SER A 213 -4.38 19.37 -5.34
CA SER A 213 -4.54 19.78 -6.73
C SER A 213 -6.01 19.77 -7.19
N LEU A 214 -6.88 19.08 -6.46
CA LEU A 214 -8.30 19.06 -6.72
C LEU A 214 -8.99 20.33 -6.22
N LYS A 215 -9.99 20.78 -6.98
CA LYS A 215 -10.84 21.89 -6.58
C LYS A 215 -11.70 21.45 -5.40
N LYS A 216 -11.47 22.07 -4.24
CA LYS A 216 -12.22 21.80 -3.01
C LYS A 216 -13.66 22.33 -3.17
N PRO A 217 -14.68 21.61 -2.67
CA PRO A 217 -16.05 22.10 -2.61
C PRO A 217 -16.18 23.29 -1.66
#